data_AF-A0A8C2W6A9-F1
#
_entry.id   AF-A0A8C2W6A9-F1
#
_cell.length_a   1.000
_cell.length_b   1.000
_cell.length_c   1.000
_cell.angle_alpha   90.00
_cell.angle_beta   90.00
_cell.angle_gamma   90.00
#
_symmetry.space_group_name_H-M   'P 1'
#
loop_
_entity.id
_entity.type
_entity.pdbx_description
1 polymer ?
#
loop_
_entity_poly.entity_id
_entity_poly.type
_entity_poly.pdbx_seq_one_letter_code
_entity_poly.pdbx_strand_id
1 'polypeptide(L)'
;MELILSTSLPKLTLDLAYQPEVALGFNLTTLTLDPTHEPELILSPGPAELTLDSTCHPEMTFRPGPAELALDPRHRPEETPAPSLAELTLEPVHCRPELMDACADLINDQWPRSRASRLHSLGQSSDAFPLCLLLLSPRPTSEAAPIVVGHARLSRVLDRPQSLLVETVVVARALRGRGFGRRLMEGLEDFARARGFRQLHLTT
;
A
#
# COMPACT_ATOMS: atom_id res chain seq x y z
N MET A 1 -13.25 19.30 -17.07
CA MET A 1 -12.10 18.37 -17.14
C MET A 1 -12.69 16.99 -17.30
N GLU A 2 -12.18 16.19 -18.22
CA GLU A 2 -12.77 14.88 -18.51
C GLU A 2 -11.92 13.77 -17.89
N LEU A 3 -12.57 12.94 -17.06
CA LEU A 3 -12.03 11.66 -16.60
C LEU A 3 -12.45 10.59 -17.61
N ILE A 4 -11.46 10.01 -18.29
CA ILE A 4 -11.68 8.94 -19.25
C ILE A 4 -11.28 7.63 -18.60
N LEU A 5 -12.28 6.81 -18.27
CA LEU A 5 -12.10 5.43 -17.81
C LEU A 5 -11.86 4.57 -19.05
N SER A 6 -10.63 4.08 -19.25
CA SER A 6 -10.34 3.12 -20.31
C SER A 6 -10.62 1.71 -19.81
N THR A 7 -11.72 1.10 -20.28
CA THR A 7 -12.09 -0.29 -19.96
C THR A 7 -11.43 -1.32 -20.87
N SER A 8 -10.70 -0.87 -21.88
CA SER A 8 -9.96 -1.72 -22.83
C SER A 8 -8.46 -1.47 -22.71
N LEU A 9 -7.67 -2.53 -22.56
CA LEU A 9 -6.21 -2.50 -22.62
C LEU A 9 -5.77 -2.07 -24.03
N PRO A 10 -5.17 -0.88 -24.24
CA PRO A 10 -4.29 -0.74 -25.39
C PRO A 10 -2.98 -1.46 -25.02
N LYS A 11 -2.45 -2.27 -25.95
CA LYS A 11 -1.05 -2.70 -25.90
C LYS A 11 -0.17 -1.43 -25.87
N LEU A 12 0.19 -0.97 -24.69
CA LEU A 12 1.30 -0.03 -24.50
C LEU A 12 2.55 -0.89 -24.53
N THR A 13 3.13 -1.03 -25.73
CA THR A 13 4.45 -1.59 -25.91
C THR A 13 5.45 -0.62 -25.26
N LEU A 14 5.81 -0.88 -24.01
CA LEU A 14 6.99 -0.26 -23.40
C LEU A 14 8.20 -0.97 -24.02
N ASP A 15 8.80 -0.36 -25.04
CA ASP A 15 10.11 -0.78 -25.54
C ASP A 15 11.15 -0.40 -24.48
N LEU A 16 11.42 -1.35 -23.57
CA LEU A 16 12.50 -1.22 -22.60
C LEU A 16 13.80 -1.54 -23.33
N ALA A 17 14.34 -0.53 -24.01
CA ALA A 17 15.65 -0.60 -24.63
C ALA A 17 16.72 -0.92 -23.58
N TYR A 18 17.15 -2.18 -23.65
CA TYR A 18 18.42 -2.75 -23.20
C TYR A 18 19.59 -1.77 -23.32
N GLN A 19 20.37 -1.59 -22.25
CA GLN A 19 21.80 -1.27 -22.30
C GLN A 19 22.54 -1.98 -21.14
N PRO A 20 23.78 -2.48 -21.35
CA PRO A 20 24.42 -3.43 -20.46
C PRO A 20 25.52 -2.81 -19.55
N GLU A 21 25.98 -3.63 -18.59
CA GLU A 21 27.30 -3.62 -17.93
C GLU A 21 27.60 -2.49 -16.91
N VAL A 22 27.53 -2.85 -15.61
CA VAL A 22 28.48 -2.36 -14.61
C VAL A 22 28.91 -3.54 -13.74
N ALA A 23 30.12 -4.03 -14.00
CA ALA A 23 30.80 -5.00 -13.17
C ALA A 23 31.07 -4.41 -11.78
N LEU A 24 30.47 -5.00 -10.74
CA LEU A 24 30.90 -4.82 -9.36
C LEU A 24 31.38 -6.16 -8.83
N GLY A 25 32.70 -6.29 -8.78
CA GLY A 25 33.38 -7.41 -8.18
C GLY A 25 33.08 -7.49 -6.68
N PHE A 26 32.44 -8.56 -6.28
CA PHE A 26 32.49 -9.04 -4.91
C PHE A 26 33.26 -10.35 -4.91
N ASN A 27 34.50 -10.26 -4.41
CA ASN A 27 35.25 -11.41 -3.95
C ASN A 27 34.54 -11.97 -2.71
N LEU A 28 34.10 -13.22 -2.79
CA LEU A 28 33.95 -14.05 -1.60
C LEU A 28 34.48 -15.43 -1.93
N THR A 29 35.47 -15.78 -1.11
CA THR A 29 36.33 -16.95 -1.12
C THR A 29 35.58 -18.27 -1.08
N THR A 30 36.07 -19.18 -1.90
CA THR A 30 35.89 -20.62 -1.97
C THR A 30 35.80 -21.34 -0.61
N LEU A 31 34.78 -22.19 -0.44
CA LEU A 31 34.99 -23.54 0.08
C LEU A 31 34.08 -24.53 -0.67
N THR A 32 34.77 -25.53 -1.18
CA THR A 32 34.43 -26.63 -2.07
C THR A 32 33.63 -27.74 -1.36
N LEU A 33 32.74 -28.45 -2.07
CA LEU A 33 32.78 -29.91 -2.24
C LEU A 33 31.62 -30.43 -3.13
N ASP A 34 31.98 -31.44 -3.91
CA ASP A 34 31.46 -32.03 -5.16
C ASP A 34 29.98 -32.49 -5.22
N PRO A 35 29.45 -32.73 -6.45
CA PRO A 35 28.11 -33.22 -6.77
C PRO A 35 28.10 -34.74 -6.94
N THR A 36 27.10 -35.42 -6.38
CA THR A 36 26.72 -36.76 -6.89
C THR A 36 25.31 -37.16 -6.45
N HIS A 37 24.58 -37.71 -7.42
CA HIS A 37 23.43 -38.62 -7.33
C HIS A 37 21.99 -38.08 -7.12
N GLU A 38 21.28 -38.04 -8.25
CA GLU A 38 20.01 -38.74 -8.60
C GLU A 38 18.74 -38.54 -7.73
N PRO A 39 17.56 -38.31 -8.36
CA PRO A 39 16.26 -38.32 -7.69
C PRO A 39 15.59 -39.70 -7.80
N GLU A 40 15.15 -40.29 -6.68
CA GLU A 40 14.24 -41.44 -6.72
C GLU A 40 12.88 -41.12 -6.07
N LEU A 41 11.85 -41.23 -6.91
CA LEU A 41 10.44 -41.31 -6.58
C LEU A 41 10.11 -42.75 -6.15
N ILE A 42 9.56 -42.97 -4.96
CA ILE A 42 8.74 -44.17 -4.69
C ILE A 42 7.50 -43.80 -3.87
N LEU A 43 6.37 -44.28 -4.40
CA LEU A 43 4.98 -44.18 -3.93
C LEU A 43 4.71 -45.09 -2.71
N SER A 44 4.05 -44.50 -1.68
CA SER A 44 2.90 -45.00 -0.86
C SER A 44 2.92 -46.44 -0.27
N PRO A 45 1.95 -46.94 0.56
CA PRO A 45 0.73 -46.36 1.15
C PRO A 45 0.46 -46.69 2.66
N GLY A 46 -0.57 -46.05 3.24
CA GLY A 46 -1.60 -46.77 4.02
C GLY A 46 -1.57 -46.75 5.57
N PRO A 47 -2.72 -47.01 6.24
CA PRO A 47 -3.22 -46.22 7.38
C PRO A 47 -3.36 -47.01 8.70
N ALA A 48 -3.54 -46.33 9.84
CA ALA A 48 -4.24 -46.90 10.99
C ALA A 48 -4.79 -45.81 11.94
N GLU A 49 -6.10 -45.85 12.07
CA GLU A 49 -6.99 -45.12 12.97
C GLU A 49 -7.10 -45.92 14.29
N LEU A 50 -7.01 -45.28 15.45
CA LEU A 50 -7.44 -45.85 16.74
C LEU A 50 -8.03 -44.75 17.63
N THR A 51 -9.36 -44.69 17.63
CA THR A 51 -10.21 -44.13 18.69
C THR A 51 -10.05 -44.92 19.99
N LEU A 52 -10.06 -44.24 21.15
CA LEU A 52 -10.58 -44.84 22.38
C LEU A 52 -11.00 -43.77 23.38
N ASP A 53 -12.29 -43.82 23.72
CA ASP A 53 -12.99 -43.09 24.76
C ASP A 53 -12.41 -43.32 26.15
N SER A 54 -12.48 -42.32 27.03
CA SER A 54 -12.56 -42.56 28.47
C SER A 54 -13.14 -41.37 29.23
N THR A 55 -14.39 -41.53 29.65
CA THR A 55 -15.12 -40.68 30.59
C THR A 55 -14.80 -41.13 32.02
N CYS A 56 -14.44 -40.22 32.92
CA CYS A 56 -14.82 -40.22 34.35
C CYS A 56 -14.26 -38.99 35.12
N HIS A 57 -15.14 -38.01 35.41
CA HIS A 57 -15.41 -37.24 36.66
C HIS A 57 -14.25 -36.73 37.57
N PRO A 58 -14.37 -35.55 38.24
CA PRO A 58 -15.58 -35.07 38.92
C PRO A 58 -15.98 -33.59 38.71
N GLU A 59 -17.26 -33.33 38.98
CA GLU A 59 -17.83 -31.98 39.14
C GLU A 59 -17.11 -31.23 40.27
N MET A 60 -16.54 -30.06 39.95
CA MET A 60 -16.29 -29.02 40.94
C MET A 60 -17.37 -27.95 40.78
N THR A 61 -18.29 -27.92 41.72
CA THR A 61 -19.32 -26.89 41.87
C THR A 61 -18.63 -25.57 42.25
N PHE A 62 -18.24 -24.77 41.25
CA PHE A 62 -17.80 -23.40 41.51
C PHE A 62 -19.03 -22.51 41.72
N ARG A 63 -19.24 -22.09 42.97
CA ARG A 63 -20.17 -21.01 43.31
C ARG A 63 -19.64 -19.71 42.66
N PRO A 64 -20.41 -19.01 41.80
CA PRO A 64 -20.05 -17.66 41.41
C PRO A 64 -20.38 -16.74 42.59
N GLY A 65 -19.35 -16.21 43.26
CA GLY A 65 -19.51 -15.04 44.11
C GLY A 65 -19.79 -13.82 43.23
N PRO A 66 -20.66 -12.88 43.62
CA PRO A 66 -20.88 -11.65 42.87
C PRO A 66 -19.70 -10.72 43.14
N ALA A 67 -18.60 -10.89 42.40
CA ALA A 67 -17.64 -9.82 42.22
C ALA A 67 -18.17 -8.93 41.09
N GLU A 68 -19.03 -8.01 41.49
CA GLU A 68 -19.42 -6.82 40.74
C GLU A 68 -18.13 -6.01 40.49
N LEU A 69 -17.38 -6.40 39.46
CA LEU A 69 -16.35 -5.57 38.87
C LEU A 69 -17.08 -4.46 38.13
N ALA A 70 -17.33 -3.38 38.88
CA ALA A 70 -17.63 -2.07 38.34
C ALA A 70 -16.62 -1.80 37.22
N LEU A 71 -17.07 -1.95 35.98
CA LEU A 71 -16.40 -1.41 34.82
C LEU A 71 -16.37 0.10 35.05
N ASP A 72 -15.21 0.61 35.46
CA ASP A 72 -14.94 2.04 35.51
C ASP A 72 -15.29 2.63 34.12
N PRO A 73 -16.31 3.51 34.00
CA PRO A 73 -16.72 4.06 32.72
C PRO A 73 -15.68 5.00 32.08
N ARG A 74 -14.47 5.09 32.62
CA ARG A 74 -13.48 6.12 32.25
C ARG A 74 -12.40 5.70 31.27
N HIS A 75 -12.42 4.47 30.74
CA HIS A 75 -11.66 4.18 29.52
C HIS A 75 -12.55 4.35 28.29
N ARG A 76 -12.86 5.61 27.97
CA ARG A 76 -13.12 5.97 26.58
C ARG A 76 -11.81 5.65 25.84
N PRO A 77 -11.81 4.81 24.78
CA PRO A 77 -10.68 4.80 23.87
C PRO A 77 -10.45 6.26 23.48
N GLU A 78 -9.22 6.73 23.62
CA GLU A 78 -8.82 8.02 23.10
C GLU A 78 -8.94 7.91 21.57
N GLU A 79 -10.16 8.09 21.06
CA GLU A 79 -10.47 8.10 19.64
C GLU A 79 -9.74 9.31 19.08
N THR A 80 -8.56 9.06 18.53
CA THR A 80 -7.84 10.04 17.76
C THR A 80 -8.84 10.61 16.75
N PRO A 81 -9.16 11.92 16.80
CA PRO A 81 -10.18 12.52 15.95
C PRO A 81 -9.94 12.11 14.50
N ALA A 82 -10.91 11.38 13.95
CA ALA A 82 -10.77 10.85 12.61
C ALA A 82 -10.66 12.02 11.64
N PRO A 83 -9.77 11.97 10.63
CA PRO A 83 -9.45 13.12 9.79
C PRO A 83 -10.71 13.73 9.17
N SER A 84 -10.82 15.06 9.18
CA SER A 84 -11.96 15.80 8.60
C SER A 84 -11.69 16.09 7.11
N LEU A 85 -12.73 16.17 6.28
CA LEU A 85 -12.55 16.45 4.84
C LEU A 85 -12.06 17.89 4.56
N ALA A 86 -12.36 18.83 5.46
CA ALA A 86 -12.12 20.25 5.27
C ALA A 86 -10.63 20.64 5.39
N GLU A 87 -9.84 19.84 6.10
CA GLU A 87 -8.45 20.15 6.42
C GLU A 87 -7.43 19.38 5.58
N LEU A 88 -7.89 18.63 4.57
CA LEU A 88 -7.00 17.80 3.76
C LEU A 88 -6.22 18.64 2.76
N THR A 89 -4.91 18.38 2.67
CA THR A 89 -4.02 18.95 1.65
C THR A 89 -3.58 17.88 0.66
N LEU A 90 -3.27 18.31 -0.57
CA LEU A 90 -2.73 17.44 -1.62
C LEU A 90 -1.33 17.93 -1.99
N GLU A 91 -0.31 17.13 -1.71
CA GLU A 91 1.08 17.56 -1.78
C GLU A 91 1.98 16.57 -2.53
N PRO A 92 3.00 17.04 -3.30
CA PRO A 92 3.97 16.16 -3.93
C PRO A 92 4.84 15.42 -2.91
N VAL A 93 5.03 14.11 -3.11
CA VAL A 93 5.88 13.31 -2.21
C VAL A 93 7.34 13.77 -2.20
N HIS A 94 7.86 14.30 -3.31
CA HIS A 94 9.25 14.76 -3.38
C HIS A 94 9.48 16.06 -2.59
N CYS A 95 8.43 16.76 -2.19
CA CYS A 95 8.47 17.88 -1.24
C CYS A 95 8.32 17.43 0.22
N ARG A 96 8.00 16.14 0.45
CA ARG A 96 7.71 15.53 1.76
C ARG A 96 8.44 14.18 1.92
N PRO A 97 9.79 14.15 1.81
CA PRO A 97 10.56 12.90 1.86
C PRO A 97 10.33 12.11 3.15
N GLU A 98 10.02 12.79 4.26
CA GLU A 98 9.69 12.19 5.56
C GLU A 98 8.43 11.30 5.53
N LEU A 99 7.57 11.47 4.51
CA LEU A 99 6.34 10.68 4.34
C LEU A 99 6.47 9.54 3.33
N MET A 100 7.63 9.39 2.66
CA MET A 100 7.84 8.36 1.63
C MET A 100 7.64 6.95 2.16
N ASP A 101 8.16 6.67 3.36
CA ASP A 101 8.04 5.36 3.99
C ASP A 101 6.58 5.01 4.30
N ALA A 102 5.85 5.95 4.92
CA ALA A 102 4.42 5.77 5.20
C ALA A 102 3.59 5.60 3.92
N CYS A 103 3.94 6.31 2.84
CA CYS A 103 3.29 6.13 1.54
C CYS A 103 3.63 4.77 0.91
N ALA A 104 4.86 4.28 1.04
CA ALA A 104 5.25 2.97 0.54
C ALA A 104 4.46 1.86 1.22
N ASP A 105 4.28 1.95 2.54
CA ASP A 105 3.48 1.02 3.33
C ASP A 105 1.99 1.06 2.90
N LEU A 106 1.41 2.27 2.77
CA LEU A 106 0.04 2.46 2.26
C LEU A 106 -0.21 1.76 0.92
N ILE A 107 0.71 1.89 -0.04
CA ILE A 107 0.56 1.28 -1.36
C ILE A 107 0.73 -0.24 -1.27
N ASN A 108 1.68 -0.71 -0.46
CA ASN A 108 1.95 -2.13 -0.28
C ASN A 108 0.81 -2.87 0.42
N ASP A 109 0.09 -2.22 1.33
CA ASP A 109 -1.12 -2.77 1.94
C ASP A 109 -2.22 -3.11 0.92
N GLN A 110 -2.26 -2.40 -0.20
CA GLN A 110 -3.22 -2.65 -1.27
C GLN A 110 -2.67 -3.55 -2.39
N TRP A 111 -1.39 -3.40 -2.72
CA TRP A 111 -0.72 -4.20 -3.75
C TRP A 111 0.69 -4.60 -3.25
N PRO A 112 0.86 -5.79 -2.66
CA PRO A 112 2.14 -6.17 -2.06
C PRO A 112 3.28 -6.26 -3.09
N ARG A 113 4.38 -5.54 -2.83
CA ARG A 113 5.67 -5.63 -3.53
C ARG A 113 6.81 -5.38 -2.54
N SER A 114 8.06 -5.53 -2.98
CA SER A 114 9.21 -5.20 -2.12
C SER A 114 9.20 -3.71 -1.75
N ARG A 115 9.55 -3.41 -0.50
CA ARG A 115 9.64 -2.04 0.01
C ARG A 115 10.60 -1.18 -0.81
N ALA A 116 11.74 -1.75 -1.20
CA ALA A 116 12.72 -1.10 -2.08
C ALA A 116 12.11 -0.68 -3.43
N SER A 117 11.27 -1.52 -4.04
CA SER A 117 10.59 -1.18 -5.31
C SER A 117 9.60 -0.03 -5.13
N ARG A 118 8.87 0.02 -4.01
CA ARG A 118 7.97 1.14 -3.70
C ARG A 118 8.71 2.45 -3.53
N LEU A 119 9.75 2.44 -2.69
CA LEU A 119 10.57 3.62 -2.45
C LEU A 119 11.26 4.11 -3.72
N HIS A 120 11.76 3.20 -4.55
CA HIS A 120 12.33 3.56 -5.84
C HIS A 120 11.30 4.27 -6.74
N SER A 121 10.09 3.71 -6.88
CA SER A 121 9.01 4.31 -7.68
C SER A 121 8.56 5.68 -7.16
N LEU A 122 8.43 5.83 -5.83
CA LEU A 122 8.12 7.10 -5.19
C LEU A 122 9.24 8.12 -5.38
N GLY A 123 10.50 7.67 -5.33
CA GLY A 123 11.68 8.51 -5.53
C GLY A 123 11.86 9.03 -6.96
N GLN A 124 11.16 8.47 -7.94
CA GLN A 124 11.09 9.03 -9.30
C GLN A 124 10.15 10.25 -9.40
N SER A 125 9.45 10.61 -8.32
CA SER A 125 8.52 11.74 -8.32
C SER A 125 9.24 13.07 -8.58
N SER A 126 8.75 13.86 -9.54
CA SER A 126 9.26 15.20 -9.82
C SER A 126 8.18 16.08 -10.46
N ASP A 127 8.43 17.40 -10.50
CA ASP A 127 7.57 18.36 -11.21
C ASP A 127 7.51 18.13 -12.73
N ALA A 128 8.48 17.40 -13.30
CA ALA A 128 8.55 17.06 -14.72
C ALA A 128 7.77 15.79 -15.10
N PHE A 129 7.11 15.15 -14.14
CA PHE A 129 6.51 13.81 -14.22
C PHE A 129 7.54 12.68 -14.39
N PRO A 130 7.28 11.48 -13.85
CA PRO A 130 6.09 11.10 -13.09
C PRO A 130 6.00 11.83 -11.74
N LEU A 131 4.79 12.12 -11.29
CA LEU A 131 4.54 12.90 -10.09
C LEU A 131 3.66 12.09 -9.13
N CYS A 132 4.17 11.82 -7.94
CA CYS A 132 3.45 11.14 -6.87
C CYS A 132 2.87 12.17 -5.90
N LEU A 133 1.55 12.14 -5.71
CA LEU A 133 0.80 13.04 -4.84
C LEU A 133 0.28 12.28 -3.60
N LEU A 134 0.27 12.97 -2.46
CA LEU A 134 -0.23 12.48 -1.19
C LEU A 134 -1.41 13.32 -0.75
N LEU A 135 -2.51 12.66 -0.38
CA LEU A 135 -3.59 13.30 0.37
C LEU A 135 -3.24 13.22 1.86
N LEU A 136 -3.04 14.37 2.49
CA LEU A 136 -2.57 14.47 3.86
C LEU A 136 -3.67 15.02 4.76
N SER A 137 -3.75 14.49 5.98
CA SER A 137 -4.50 15.11 7.07
C SER A 137 -3.52 15.67 8.10
N PRO A 138 -3.75 16.89 8.61
CA PRO A 138 -3.05 17.34 9.80
C PRO A 138 -3.35 16.40 10.96
N ARG A 139 -2.41 16.28 11.89
CA ARG A 139 -2.66 15.64 13.18
C ARG A 139 -3.19 16.68 14.16
N PRO A 140 -4.09 16.27 15.09
CA PRO A 140 -4.61 17.17 16.12
C PRO A 140 -3.51 17.67 17.06
N THR A 141 -2.41 16.92 17.21
CA THR A 141 -1.23 17.33 17.97
C THR A 141 -0.23 18.01 17.04
N SER A 142 -0.03 19.32 17.24
CA SER A 142 0.74 20.24 16.36
C SER A 142 2.20 19.85 16.08
N GLU A 143 2.77 18.92 16.83
CA GLU A 143 4.18 18.48 16.72
C GLU A 143 4.35 17.22 15.87
N ALA A 144 3.28 16.52 15.53
CA ALA A 144 3.36 15.23 14.87
C ALA A 144 3.23 15.33 13.34
N ALA A 145 3.99 14.50 12.62
CA ALA A 145 3.92 14.43 11.16
C ALA A 145 2.48 14.16 10.68
N PRO A 146 2.05 14.77 9.56
CA PRO A 146 0.70 14.58 9.03
C PRO A 146 0.45 13.11 8.65
N ILE A 147 -0.83 12.71 8.65
CA ILE A 147 -1.24 11.36 8.30
C ILE A 147 -1.38 11.27 6.78
N VAL A 148 -0.74 10.28 6.18
CA VAL A 148 -0.95 9.93 4.76
C VAL A 148 -2.29 9.20 4.62
N VAL A 149 -3.30 9.90 4.11
CA VAL A 149 -4.67 9.38 3.94
C VAL A 149 -4.80 8.62 2.63
N GLY A 150 -4.14 9.09 1.57
CA GLY A 150 -4.21 8.49 0.25
C GLY A 150 -3.04 8.89 -0.65
N HIS A 151 -2.93 8.20 -1.77
CA HIS A 151 -1.89 8.39 -2.76
C HIS A 151 -2.46 8.22 -4.17
N ALA A 152 -1.88 8.95 -5.12
CA ALA A 152 -2.00 8.68 -6.55
C ALA A 152 -0.72 9.12 -7.29
N ARG A 153 -0.46 8.50 -8.43
CA ARG A 153 0.63 8.84 -9.34
C ARG A 153 0.07 9.41 -10.64
N LEU A 154 0.66 10.50 -11.10
CA LEU A 154 0.40 11.11 -12.39
C LEU A 154 1.59 10.88 -13.32
N SER A 155 1.33 10.42 -14.54
CA SER A 155 2.33 10.20 -15.58
C SER A 155 1.87 10.88 -16.88
N ARG A 156 2.81 11.31 -17.73
CA ARG A 156 2.43 11.88 -19.05
C ARG A 156 1.90 10.79 -19.97
N VAL A 157 0.95 11.15 -20.83
CA VAL A 157 0.46 10.27 -21.90
C VAL A 157 1.25 10.55 -23.18
N LEU A 158 1.76 9.50 -23.83
CA LEU A 158 2.48 9.59 -25.10
C LEU A 158 1.58 10.24 -26.17
N ASP A 159 2.17 11.15 -26.96
CA ASP A 159 1.50 11.90 -28.03
C ASP A 159 0.24 12.67 -27.63
N ARG A 160 0.01 12.88 -26.33
CA ARG A 160 -1.14 13.62 -25.79
C ARG A 160 -0.67 14.63 -24.74
N PRO A 161 -0.09 15.78 -25.13
CA PRO A 161 0.56 16.70 -24.20
C PRO A 161 -0.39 17.33 -23.16
N GLN A 162 -1.70 17.34 -23.41
CA GLN A 162 -2.72 17.86 -22.49
C GLN A 162 -3.37 16.78 -21.60
N SER A 163 -2.88 15.53 -21.67
CA SER A 163 -3.40 14.39 -20.94
C SER A 163 -2.39 13.86 -19.91
N LEU A 164 -2.90 13.44 -18.75
CA LEU A 164 -2.14 12.64 -17.78
C LEU A 164 -2.80 11.29 -17.56
N LEU A 165 -1.99 10.28 -17.28
CA LEU A 165 -2.40 8.98 -16.79
C LEU A 165 -2.39 9.02 -15.27
N VAL A 166 -3.50 8.60 -14.66
CA VAL A 166 -3.64 8.43 -13.21
C VAL A 166 -3.43 6.95 -12.89
N GLU A 167 -2.48 6.68 -12.01
CA GLU A 167 -2.07 5.33 -11.62
C GLU A 167 -2.05 5.22 -10.10
N THR A 168 -2.14 3.99 -9.58
CA THR A 168 -1.92 3.70 -8.16
C THR A 168 -2.78 4.54 -7.20
N VAL A 169 -4.06 4.76 -7.55
CA VAL A 169 -5.00 5.49 -6.68
C VAL A 169 -5.38 4.62 -5.48
N VAL A 170 -5.02 5.06 -4.28
CA VAL A 170 -5.30 4.30 -3.05
C VAL A 170 -5.62 5.22 -1.88
N VAL A 171 -6.55 4.78 -1.04
CA VAL A 171 -6.86 5.37 0.27
C VAL A 171 -6.55 4.34 1.34
N ALA A 172 -5.99 4.79 2.46
CA ALA A 172 -5.68 3.95 3.62
C ALA A 172 -6.90 3.12 4.01
N ARG A 173 -6.70 1.81 4.19
CA ARG A 173 -7.80 0.85 4.37
C ARG A 173 -8.75 1.24 5.50
N ALA A 174 -8.20 1.68 6.64
CA ALA A 174 -8.96 2.12 7.81
C ALA A 174 -9.74 3.44 7.61
N LEU A 175 -9.43 4.20 6.56
CA LEU A 175 -10.03 5.51 6.28
C LEU A 175 -11.02 5.47 5.09
N ARG A 176 -11.27 4.30 4.50
CA ARG A 176 -12.21 4.13 3.37
C ARG A 176 -13.66 4.35 3.80
N GLY A 177 -14.53 4.63 2.82
CA GLY A 177 -15.95 4.91 3.06
C GLY A 177 -16.24 6.31 3.62
N ARG A 178 -15.21 7.16 3.78
CA ARG A 178 -15.32 8.52 4.37
C ARG A 178 -15.22 9.64 3.33
N GLY A 179 -15.32 9.33 2.05
CA GLY A 179 -15.25 10.31 0.96
C GLY A 179 -13.83 10.73 0.52
N PHE A 180 -12.77 10.25 1.17
CA PHE A 180 -11.39 10.62 0.81
C PHE A 180 -10.95 10.24 -0.59
N GLY A 181 -11.48 9.14 -1.15
CA GLY A 181 -11.20 8.76 -2.53
C GLY A 181 -11.74 9.79 -3.53
N ARG A 182 -12.96 10.29 -3.27
CA ARG A 182 -13.56 11.38 -4.05
C ARG A 182 -12.73 12.65 -3.92
N ARG A 183 -12.36 13.04 -2.68
CA ARG A 183 -11.54 14.23 -2.44
C ARG A 183 -10.18 14.15 -3.09
N LEU A 184 -9.55 12.97 -3.10
CA LEU A 184 -8.31 12.71 -3.82
C LEU A 184 -8.49 12.97 -5.32
N MET A 185 -9.49 12.36 -5.95
CA MET A 185 -9.73 12.53 -7.39
C MET A 185 -10.05 13.97 -7.79
N GLU A 186 -10.92 14.65 -7.04
CA GLU A 186 -11.20 16.08 -7.25
C GLU A 186 -9.92 16.93 -7.11
N GLY A 187 -9.09 16.64 -6.12
CA GLY A 187 -7.80 17.31 -5.94
C GLY A 187 -6.83 17.07 -7.09
N LEU A 188 -6.76 15.85 -7.63
CA LEU A 188 -5.94 15.54 -8.81
C LEU A 188 -6.42 16.31 -10.04
N GLU A 189 -7.73 16.44 -10.21
CA GLU A 189 -8.32 17.23 -11.28
C GLU A 189 -7.92 18.70 -11.19
N ASP A 190 -8.11 19.31 -10.02
CA ASP A 190 -7.75 20.71 -9.81
C ASP A 190 -6.24 20.95 -9.96
N PHE A 191 -5.41 20.03 -9.44
CA PHE A 191 -3.96 20.07 -9.55
C PHE A 191 -3.48 20.03 -11.01
N ALA A 192 -4.06 19.15 -11.82
CA ALA A 192 -3.73 19.00 -13.23
C ALA A 192 -4.26 20.19 -14.06
N ARG A 193 -5.48 20.66 -13.78
CA ARG A 193 -6.08 21.83 -14.44
C ARG A 193 -5.27 23.10 -14.23
N ALA A 194 -4.79 23.33 -13.01
CA ALA A 194 -3.91 24.46 -12.70
C ALA A 194 -2.59 24.45 -13.49
N ARG A 195 -2.16 23.28 -13.98
CA ARG A 195 -0.95 23.08 -14.82
C ARG A 195 -1.27 23.00 -16.32
N GLY A 196 -2.50 23.29 -16.72
CA GLY A 196 -2.92 23.34 -18.13
C GLY A 196 -3.32 21.99 -18.75
N PHE A 197 -3.38 20.91 -17.97
CA PHE A 197 -3.89 19.62 -18.43
C PHE A 197 -5.42 19.65 -18.50
N ARG A 198 -5.99 18.94 -19.47
CA ARG A 198 -7.44 18.97 -19.75
C ARG A 198 -8.13 17.62 -19.55
N GLN A 199 -7.35 16.54 -19.57
CA GLN A 199 -7.85 15.18 -19.54
C GLN A 199 -7.03 14.31 -18.58
N LEU A 200 -7.71 13.46 -17.83
CA LEU A 200 -7.10 12.39 -17.05
C LEU A 200 -7.61 11.05 -17.59
N HIS A 201 -6.69 10.11 -17.72
CA HIS A 201 -6.97 8.74 -18.12
C HIS A 201 -6.65 7.81 -16.96
N LEU A 202 -7.44 6.76 -16.78
CA LEU A 202 -7.10 5.68 -15.84
C LEU A 202 -7.69 4.35 -16.33
N THR A 203 -7.16 3.27 -15.77
CA THR A 203 -7.68 1.91 -15.93
C THR A 203 -8.17 1.39 -14.59
N THR A 204 -9.33 0.75 -14.55
CA THR A 204 -9.96 0.21 -13.33
C THR A 204 -10.45 -1.21 -13.51
#